data_AF-A0A4V1ISS1-F1
#
_entry.id   AF-A0A4V1ISS1-F1
#
_cell.length_a   1.000
_cell.length_b   1.000
_cell.length_c   1.000
_cell.angle_alpha   90.00
_cell.angle_beta   90.00
_cell.angle_gamma   90.00
#
_symmetry.space_group_name_H-M   'P 1'
#
loop_
_entity.id
_entity.type
_entity.pdbx_description
1 polymer ?
#
loop_
_entity_poly.entity_id
_entity_poly.type
_entity_poly.pdbx_seq_one_letter_code
_entity_poly.pdbx_strand_id
1 'polypeptide(L)'
;MSGTSYSTSNSWVLGSYNYPLSGTTDFLLTANATFSVTGVQLEKSSVATPLEWNAQSAFSYFPSALMDSSTACNAIISFSVTMRTTPTTKNVSSVGNFRIYALSGGSTLAQTTVTAIALSTDGQSYSNANFAFTASTDAFITGGFSILRANSLATACIDFSAEL
;
A
#
# COMPACT_ATOMS: atom_id res chain seq x y z
N MET A 1 -29.80 -34.38 -24.81
CA MET A 1 -29.54 -33.10 -25.50
C MET A 1 -28.09 -33.13 -25.96
N SER A 2 -27.88 -33.11 -27.27
CA SER A 2 -26.54 -33.18 -27.89
C SER A 2 -25.85 -31.83 -27.74
N GLY A 3 -24.82 -31.75 -26.91
CA GLY A 3 -23.98 -30.56 -26.79
C GLY A 3 -22.95 -30.57 -27.90
N THR A 4 -23.06 -29.63 -28.84
CA THR A 4 -22.06 -29.43 -29.89
C THR A 4 -20.83 -28.77 -29.26
N SER A 5 -19.72 -29.51 -29.15
CA SER A 5 -18.44 -28.95 -28.71
C SER A 5 -17.78 -28.20 -29.86
N TYR A 6 -17.58 -26.89 -29.71
CA TYR A 6 -16.80 -26.08 -30.64
C TYR A 6 -15.36 -25.99 -30.15
N SER A 7 -14.48 -26.73 -30.81
CA SER A 7 -13.03 -26.60 -30.68
C SER A 7 -12.53 -25.79 -31.86
N THR A 8 -12.03 -24.58 -31.61
CA THR A 8 -11.04 -23.97 -32.51
C THR A 8 -10.11 -23.04 -31.74
N SER A 9 -8.83 -23.40 -31.72
CA SER A 9 -7.74 -22.45 -31.55
C SER A 9 -7.79 -21.41 -32.68
N ASN A 10 -7.72 -20.13 -32.32
CA ASN A 10 -7.28 -19.02 -33.17
C ASN A 10 -8.12 -18.64 -34.41
N SER A 11 -9.45 -18.68 -34.35
CA SER A 11 -10.23 -17.83 -35.25
C SER A 11 -11.46 -17.27 -34.57
N TRP A 12 -11.60 -15.94 -34.61
CA TRP A 12 -12.88 -15.28 -34.40
C TRP A 12 -13.82 -15.75 -35.51
N VAL A 13 -14.57 -16.82 -35.26
CA VAL A 13 -15.56 -17.30 -36.23
C VAL A 13 -16.68 -16.27 -36.28
N LEU A 14 -16.86 -15.65 -37.45
CA LEU A 14 -18.02 -14.83 -37.77
C LEU A 14 -19.26 -15.73 -37.75
N GLY A 15 -20.02 -15.66 -36.66
CA GLY A 15 -21.25 -16.42 -36.46
C GLY A 15 -22.09 -15.79 -35.36
N SER A 16 -23.42 -15.81 -35.52
CA SER A 16 -24.33 -15.42 -34.45
C SER A 16 -24.32 -16.49 -33.37
N TYR A 17 -23.66 -16.21 -32.25
CA TYR A 17 -23.73 -17.04 -31.06
C TYR A 17 -25.12 -16.87 -30.43
N ASN A 18 -26.06 -17.75 -30.77
CA ASN A 18 -27.41 -17.75 -30.20
C ASN A 18 -27.36 -18.28 -28.77
N TYR A 19 -27.06 -17.41 -27.82
CA TYR A 19 -27.24 -17.69 -26.40
C TYR A 19 -28.57 -17.10 -25.89
N PRO A 20 -29.29 -17.80 -25.01
CA PRO A 20 -30.45 -17.23 -24.34
C PRO A 20 -30.02 -15.98 -23.55
N LEU A 21 -30.77 -14.89 -23.70
CA LEU A 21 -30.55 -13.63 -22.98
C LEU A 21 -30.64 -13.90 -21.46
N SER A 22 -29.50 -14.07 -20.79
CA SER A 22 -29.43 -14.28 -19.32
C SER A 22 -29.33 -12.98 -18.53
N GLY A 23 -29.36 -11.82 -19.20
CA GLY A 23 -29.13 -10.52 -18.54
C GLY A 23 -27.68 -10.32 -18.06
N THR A 24 -26.76 -11.22 -18.44
CA THR A 24 -25.32 -11.14 -18.11
C THR A 24 -24.49 -10.96 -19.38
N THR A 25 -23.43 -10.16 -19.30
CA THR A 25 -22.45 -9.99 -20.37
C THR A 25 -21.23 -10.85 -20.05
N ASP A 26 -21.02 -11.94 -20.81
CA ASP A 26 -19.85 -12.81 -20.61
C ASP A 26 -18.66 -12.28 -21.42
N PHE A 27 -17.61 -11.85 -20.72
CA PHE A 27 -16.48 -11.13 -21.32
C PHE A 27 -15.49 -12.03 -22.09
N LEU A 28 -15.47 -13.36 -21.86
CA LEU A 28 -14.74 -14.37 -22.65
C LEU A 28 -15.34 -15.76 -22.39
N LEU A 29 -15.51 -16.57 -23.45
CA LEU A 29 -16.17 -17.90 -23.40
C LEU A 29 -15.23 -19.07 -23.77
N THR A 30 -13.91 -18.92 -23.58
CA THR A 30 -12.96 -19.99 -23.92
C THR A 30 -12.75 -20.92 -22.72
N ALA A 31 -13.31 -22.13 -22.78
CA ALA A 31 -13.05 -23.17 -21.78
C ALA A 31 -11.53 -23.44 -21.69
N ASN A 32 -11.00 -23.52 -20.47
CA ASN A 32 -9.57 -23.74 -20.16
C ASN A 32 -8.62 -22.61 -20.62
N ALA A 33 -9.11 -21.40 -20.85
CA ALA A 33 -8.24 -20.25 -21.05
C ALA A 33 -7.83 -19.64 -19.69
N THR A 34 -6.53 -19.46 -19.49
CA THR A 34 -6.02 -18.57 -18.44
C THR A 34 -5.93 -17.16 -19.01
N PHE A 35 -6.62 -16.21 -18.40
CA PHE A 35 -6.41 -14.80 -18.72
C PHE A 35 -5.49 -14.16 -17.67
N SER A 36 -4.62 -13.28 -18.14
CA SER A 36 -3.82 -12.41 -17.28
C SER A 36 -4.06 -10.96 -17.71
N VAL A 37 -4.46 -10.13 -16.75
CA VAL A 37 -4.52 -8.67 -16.95
C VAL A 37 -3.13 -8.13 -16.67
N THR A 38 -2.39 -7.79 -17.71
CA THR A 38 -0.99 -7.34 -17.60
C THR A 38 -0.85 -5.82 -17.54
N GLY A 39 -1.95 -5.08 -17.63
CA GLY A 39 -1.99 -3.64 -17.44
C GLY A 39 -3.41 -3.11 -17.36
N VAL A 40 -3.69 -2.28 -16.37
CA VAL A 40 -4.88 -1.43 -16.32
C VAL A 40 -4.43 -0.07 -16.83
N GLN A 41 -4.87 0.31 -18.03
CA GLN A 41 -4.63 1.68 -18.52
C GLN A 41 -5.77 2.56 -18.05
N LEU A 42 -5.44 3.49 -17.17
CA LEU A 42 -6.30 4.58 -16.76
C LEU A 42 -6.35 5.61 -17.89
N GLU A 43 -7.54 6.00 -18.34
CA GLU A 43 -7.70 7.04 -19.36
C GLU A 43 -7.24 8.41 -18.82
N LYS A 44 -6.88 9.32 -19.73
CA LYS A 44 -6.56 10.70 -19.38
C LYS A 44 -7.77 11.32 -18.66
N SER A 45 -7.58 11.77 -17.41
CA SER A 45 -8.62 12.27 -16.47
C SER A 45 -9.36 11.21 -15.65
N SER A 46 -8.92 9.95 -15.66
CA SER A 46 -9.27 9.01 -14.60
C SER A 46 -8.33 9.20 -13.40
N VAL A 47 -8.88 9.15 -12.19
CA VAL A 47 -8.12 9.25 -10.95
C VAL A 47 -7.69 7.84 -10.58
N ALA A 48 -6.39 7.58 -10.45
CA ALA A 48 -5.94 6.32 -9.90
C ALA A 48 -6.49 6.11 -8.50
N THR A 49 -6.90 4.87 -8.24
CA THR A 49 -7.28 4.46 -6.90
C THR A 49 -6.04 4.64 -6.00
N PRO A 50 -6.14 5.42 -4.92
CA PRO A 50 -5.02 5.58 -4.00
C PRO A 50 -4.52 4.21 -3.52
N LEU A 51 -3.20 4.04 -3.46
CA LEU A 51 -2.61 2.92 -2.74
C LEU A 51 -2.74 3.20 -1.24
N GLU A 52 -3.79 2.67 -0.64
CA GLU A 52 -4.06 2.82 0.80
C GLU A 52 -3.37 1.70 1.58
N TRP A 53 -2.50 2.05 2.52
CA TRP A 53 -2.09 1.12 3.59
C TRP A 53 -3.07 1.27 4.75
N ASN A 54 -4.19 0.54 4.65
CA ASN A 54 -5.15 0.45 5.73
C ASN A 54 -4.73 -0.62 6.73
N ALA A 55 -4.59 -0.24 8.00
CA ALA A 55 -4.46 -1.20 9.09
C ALA A 55 -5.74 -2.05 9.15
N GLN A 56 -5.67 -3.33 8.75
CA GLN A 56 -6.82 -4.25 8.79
C GLN A 56 -7.24 -4.63 10.22
N SER A 57 -6.41 -4.33 11.22
CA SER A 57 -6.70 -4.54 12.64
C SER A 57 -5.96 -3.53 13.52
N ALA A 58 -6.41 -3.34 14.78
CA ALA A 58 -5.53 -2.71 15.77
C ALA A 58 -4.20 -3.45 15.77
N PHE A 59 -3.15 -2.71 16.10
CA PHE A 59 -1.83 -3.24 16.22
C PHE A 59 -1.14 -3.62 14.91
N SER A 60 -1.75 -3.29 13.77
CA SER A 60 -1.07 -3.40 12.48
C SER A 60 0.28 -2.69 12.54
N TYR A 61 1.31 -3.40 12.09
CA TYR A 61 2.66 -2.89 12.01
C TYR A 61 2.80 -2.06 10.73
N PHE A 62 3.30 -0.86 10.92
CA PHE A 62 3.78 0.03 9.86
C PHE A 62 5.28 -0.27 9.65
N PRO A 63 5.95 0.33 8.64
CA PRO A 63 7.35 0.03 8.38
C PRO A 63 8.24 0.19 9.63
N SER A 64 9.25 -0.67 9.70
CA SER A 64 10.36 -0.52 10.64
C SER A 64 11.17 0.73 10.32
N ALA A 65 11.66 1.40 11.36
CA ALA A 65 12.43 2.62 11.27
C ALA A 65 13.77 2.50 11.97
N LEU A 66 14.79 3.16 11.41
CA LEU A 66 16.06 3.44 12.07
C LEU A 66 15.91 4.67 12.95
N MET A 67 16.52 4.66 14.13
CA MET A 67 16.49 5.79 15.06
C MET A 67 17.65 6.75 14.73
N ASP A 68 17.35 7.90 14.15
CA ASP A 68 18.34 8.90 13.74
C ASP A 68 18.80 9.74 14.95
N SER A 69 17.93 9.92 15.94
CA SER A 69 18.22 10.67 17.17
C SER A 69 17.45 10.08 18.37
N SER A 70 17.53 10.75 19.52
CA SER A 70 16.76 10.39 20.72
C SER A 70 15.24 10.55 20.56
N THR A 71 14.80 11.30 19.54
CA THR A 71 13.37 11.58 19.28
C THR A 71 12.93 11.35 17.84
N ALA A 72 13.86 11.21 16.89
CA ALA A 72 13.55 11.05 15.47
C ALA A 72 13.84 9.62 14.99
N CYS A 73 12.91 9.07 14.20
CA CYS A 73 13.08 7.81 13.50
C CYS A 73 12.72 7.97 12.03
N ASN A 74 13.34 7.17 11.17
CA ASN A 74 13.13 7.22 9.73
C ASN A 74 12.82 5.83 9.18
N ALA A 75 11.71 5.71 8.45
CA ALA A 75 11.29 4.49 7.81
C ALA A 75 11.20 4.66 6.29
N ILE A 76 11.78 3.71 5.57
CA ILE A 76 11.63 3.62 4.12
C ILE A 76 10.56 2.59 3.81
N ILE A 77 9.53 3.02 3.07
CA ILE A 77 8.53 2.14 2.44
C ILE A 77 8.92 1.98 0.98
N SER A 78 9.14 0.74 0.54
CA SER A 78 9.36 0.42 -0.87
C SER A 78 8.05 0.02 -1.54
N PHE A 79 7.83 0.52 -2.75
CA PHE A 79 6.69 0.15 -3.58
C PHE A 79 7.07 -0.94 -4.57
N SER A 80 6.15 -1.88 -4.83
CA SER A 80 6.35 -2.91 -5.86
C SER A 80 6.31 -2.34 -7.28
N VAL A 81 5.83 -1.11 -7.46
CA VAL A 81 5.71 -0.41 -8.74
C VAL A 81 6.40 0.94 -8.64
N THR A 82 7.22 1.27 -9.64
CA THR A 82 7.81 2.60 -9.79
C THR A 82 6.74 3.61 -10.18
N MET A 83 6.58 4.65 -9.36
CA MET A 83 5.61 5.73 -9.54
C MET A 83 6.13 6.74 -10.59
N ARG A 84 5.23 7.56 -11.15
CA ARG A 84 5.59 8.57 -12.16
C ARG A 84 6.29 9.79 -11.55
N THR A 85 5.95 10.12 -10.31
CA THR A 85 6.56 11.22 -9.56
C THR A 85 7.00 10.76 -8.17
N THR A 86 7.89 11.52 -7.54
CA THR A 86 8.25 11.30 -6.14
C THR A 86 7.06 11.64 -5.24
N PRO A 87 6.76 10.85 -4.18
CA PRO A 87 5.67 11.16 -3.26
C PRO A 87 5.83 12.54 -2.61
N THR A 88 4.79 13.36 -2.72
CA THR A 88 4.77 14.70 -2.10
C THR A 88 3.61 14.89 -1.15
N THR A 89 2.55 14.10 -1.31
CA THR A 89 1.33 14.23 -0.52
C THR A 89 1.19 13.07 0.43
N LYS A 90 0.80 13.39 1.67
CA LYS A 90 0.54 12.42 2.72
C LYS A 90 -0.70 12.81 3.49
N ASN A 91 -1.63 11.88 3.60
CA ASN A 91 -2.70 11.96 4.59
C ASN A 91 -2.34 11.00 5.72
N VAL A 92 -2.19 11.55 6.92
CA VAL A 92 -2.07 10.74 8.13
C VAL A 92 -3.36 10.94 8.88
N SER A 93 -3.96 9.85 9.30
CA SER A 93 -4.87 9.92 10.44
C SER A 93 -4.18 10.59 11.65
N SER A 94 -4.96 11.03 12.64
CA SER A 94 -4.42 11.68 13.83
C SER A 94 -3.19 10.97 14.40
N VAL A 95 -2.08 11.69 14.64
CA VAL A 95 -0.82 11.13 15.16
C VAL A 95 -1.00 10.37 16.47
N GLY A 96 -2.02 10.70 17.26
CA GLY A 96 -2.39 9.98 18.48
C GLY A 96 -2.85 8.53 18.25
N ASN A 97 -3.14 8.16 17.01
CA ASN A 97 -3.47 6.79 16.61
C ASN A 97 -2.23 5.91 16.45
N PHE A 98 -1.03 6.42 16.67
CA PHE A 98 0.22 5.69 16.48
C PHE A 98 1.10 5.68 17.73
N ARG A 99 1.94 4.64 17.83
CA ARG A 99 2.96 4.48 18.87
C ARG A 99 4.25 3.97 18.22
N ILE A 100 5.38 4.42 18.77
CA ILE A 100 6.68 3.86 18.41
C ILE A 100 7.09 2.87 19.50
N TYR A 101 7.51 1.69 19.07
CA TYR A 101 8.11 0.67 19.92
C TYR A 101 9.59 0.56 19.53
N ALA A 102 10.48 0.89 20.47
CA ALA A 102 11.91 0.90 20.25
C ALA A 102 12.63 0.06 21.31
N LEU A 103 13.76 -0.54 20.94
CA LEU A 103 14.63 -1.18 21.92
C LEU A 103 15.49 -0.11 22.60
N SER A 104 15.25 0.13 23.90
CA SER A 104 16.10 1.01 24.69
C SER A 104 17.11 0.17 25.48
N GLY A 105 18.39 0.26 25.11
CA GLY A 105 19.54 -0.05 25.97
C GLY A 105 19.46 -1.34 26.79
N GLY A 106 19.31 -2.50 26.14
CA GLY A 106 19.40 -3.80 26.83
C GLY A 106 18.09 -4.57 26.91
N SER A 107 17.46 -4.82 25.75
CA SER A 107 16.35 -5.78 25.58
C SER A 107 14.95 -5.31 26.02
N THR A 108 14.81 -4.13 26.63
CA THR A 108 13.48 -3.62 27.01
C THR A 108 12.88 -2.83 25.86
N LEU A 109 11.66 -3.21 25.43
CA LEU A 109 10.87 -2.45 24.47
C LEU A 109 10.27 -1.23 25.18
N ALA A 110 10.78 -0.05 24.85
CA ALA A 110 10.18 1.23 25.24
C ALA A 110 9.08 1.60 24.25
N GLN A 111 7.93 2.02 24.77
CA GLN A 111 6.83 2.58 23.98
C GLN A 111 6.76 4.08 24.20
N THR A 112 6.62 4.86 23.14
CA THR A 112 6.44 6.32 23.24
C THR A 112 5.33 6.85 22.31
N THR A 113 4.82 8.03 22.65
CA THR A 113 3.80 8.72 21.87
C THR A 113 4.41 9.31 20.61
N VAL A 114 3.70 9.19 19.49
CA VAL A 114 4.06 9.88 18.26
C VAL A 114 3.51 11.30 18.29
N THR A 115 4.38 12.29 18.11
CA THR A 115 4.01 13.71 18.07
C THR A 115 3.92 14.25 16.65
N ALA A 116 4.67 13.67 15.72
CA ALA A 116 4.63 14.02 14.31
C ALA A 116 4.93 12.80 13.44
N ILE A 117 4.32 12.77 12.25
CA ILE A 117 4.62 11.82 11.19
C ILE A 117 4.69 12.68 9.92
N ALA A 118 5.84 12.76 9.27
CA ALA A 118 6.06 13.55 8.04
C ALA A 118 6.63 12.67 6.91
N LEU A 119 6.48 13.10 5.65
CA LEU A 119 7.35 12.61 4.58
C LEU A 119 8.71 13.30 4.76
N SER A 120 9.79 12.52 4.82
CA SER A 120 11.14 13.08 4.79
C SER A 120 11.45 13.57 3.39
N THR A 121 12.26 14.61 3.20
CA THR A 121 12.83 14.93 1.89
C THR A 121 14.02 14.05 1.54
N ASP A 122 14.60 13.40 2.55
CA ASP A 122 15.81 12.60 2.40
C ASP A 122 15.46 11.23 1.84
N GLY A 123 16.14 10.79 0.78
CA GLY A 123 15.99 9.44 0.25
C GLY A 123 14.65 9.13 -0.43
N GLN A 124 13.85 10.15 -0.73
CA GLN A 124 12.63 9.98 -1.54
C GLN A 124 12.96 9.62 -2.98
N SER A 125 12.24 8.65 -3.54
CA SER A 125 12.39 8.24 -4.94
C SER A 125 11.07 7.83 -5.55
N TYR A 126 11.09 7.52 -6.85
CA TYR A 126 9.95 6.96 -7.55
C TYR A 126 9.51 5.57 -7.04
N SER A 127 10.36 4.87 -6.30
CA SER A 127 10.10 3.52 -5.77
C SER A 127 10.10 3.45 -4.25
N ASN A 128 10.40 4.56 -3.57
CA ASN A 128 10.59 4.60 -2.13
C ASN A 128 9.99 5.87 -1.53
N ALA A 129 9.21 5.69 -0.46
CA ALA A 129 8.75 6.77 0.40
C ALA A 129 9.48 6.72 1.75
N ASN A 130 10.22 7.77 2.10
CA ASN A 130 10.85 7.91 3.39
C ASN A 130 9.96 8.72 4.35
N PHE A 131 9.76 8.21 5.57
CA PHE A 131 8.88 8.78 6.57
C PHE A 131 9.65 9.07 7.85
N ALA A 132 9.61 10.35 8.26
CA ALA A 132 10.10 10.78 9.55
C ALA A 132 9.00 10.65 10.60
N PHE A 133 9.31 10.01 11.72
CA PHE A 133 8.47 9.90 12.90
C PHE A 133 9.14 10.61 14.07
N THR A 134 8.37 11.39 14.82
CA THR A 134 8.88 12.10 16.01
C THR A 134 8.20 11.56 17.26
N ALA A 135 9.00 11.23 18.28
CA ALA A 135 8.53 10.82 19.59
C ALA A 135 8.39 11.99 20.56
N SER A 136 7.54 11.80 21.58
CA SER A 136 7.30 12.80 22.64
C SER A 136 8.43 12.95 23.66
N THR A 137 9.38 12.02 23.70
CA THR A 137 10.41 11.91 24.74
C THR A 137 11.70 11.37 24.16
N ASP A 138 12.84 11.66 24.80
CA ASP A 138 14.17 11.07 24.52
C ASP A 138 14.22 9.58 24.91
N ALA A 139 13.41 8.76 24.24
CA ALA A 139 13.27 7.34 24.54
C ALA A 139 14.18 6.45 23.67
N PHE A 140 14.89 7.05 22.71
CA PHE A 140 15.62 6.33 21.68
C PHE A 140 17.12 6.43 21.83
N ILE A 141 17.80 5.37 21.38
CA ILE A 141 19.24 5.34 21.20
C ILE A 141 19.51 5.48 19.71
N THR A 142 20.27 6.51 19.34
CA THR A 142 20.71 6.71 17.94
C THR A 142 21.34 5.44 17.37
N GLY A 143 20.97 5.10 16.14
CA GLY A 143 21.40 3.88 15.46
C GLY A 143 20.64 2.61 15.88
N GLY A 144 19.69 2.71 16.81
CA GLY A 144 18.84 1.59 17.17
C GLY A 144 17.68 1.37 16.19
N PHE A 145 16.86 0.36 16.50
CA PHE A 145 15.72 -0.06 15.71
C PHE A 145 14.39 0.26 16.40
N SER A 146 13.41 0.68 15.62
CA SER A 146 12.07 0.95 16.07
C SER A 146 11.01 0.45 15.09
N ILE A 147 9.80 0.25 15.58
CA ILE A 147 8.63 -0.10 14.77
C ILE A 147 7.50 0.89 15.07
N LEU A 148 6.88 1.42 14.03
CA LEU A 148 5.64 2.17 14.15
C LEU A 148 4.45 1.19 14.19
N ARG A 149 3.50 1.41 15.10
CA ARG A 149 2.34 0.54 15.28
C ARG A 149 1.07 1.36 15.47
N ALA A 150 -0.03 0.87 14.93
CA ALA A 150 -1.35 1.39 15.25
C ALA A 150 -1.65 1.23 16.76
N ASN A 151 -2.20 2.29 17.35
CA ASN A 151 -2.66 2.38 18.73
C ASN A 151 -4.20 2.44 18.85
N SER A 152 -4.90 2.45 17.72
CA SER A 152 -6.35 2.46 17.63
C SER A 152 -6.82 1.38 16.65
N LEU A 153 -7.93 0.73 16.98
CA LEU A 153 -8.55 -0.36 16.22
C LEU A 153 -9.14 0.10 14.87
N ALA A 154 -9.53 1.37 14.73
CA ALA A 154 -10.43 1.78 13.65
C ALA A 154 -9.89 2.92 12.76
N THR A 155 -8.73 3.50 13.08
CA THR A 155 -8.43 4.85 12.56
C THR A 155 -6.98 5.11 12.17
N ALA A 156 -6.06 4.16 12.33
CA ALA A 156 -4.66 4.40 11.97
C ALA A 156 -4.43 4.13 10.47
N CYS A 157 -4.39 5.18 9.65
CA CYS A 157 -3.98 5.13 8.24
C CYS A 157 -2.85 6.12 7.94
N ILE A 158 -2.00 5.73 6.98
CA ILE A 158 -1.01 6.57 6.32
C ILE A 158 -1.21 6.36 4.82
N ASP A 159 -1.74 7.39 4.17
CA ASP A 159 -1.99 7.40 2.73
C ASP A 159 -1.00 8.35 2.07
N PHE A 160 -0.56 8.00 0.88
CA PHE A 160 0.32 8.84 0.08
C PHE A 160 -0.09 8.72 -1.38
N SER A 161 0.09 9.82 -2.12
CA SER A 161 -0.11 9.85 -3.56
C SER A 161 1.19 10.26 -4.24
N ALA A 162 1.47 9.58 -5.35
CA ALA A 162 2.59 9.87 -6.24
C ALA A 162 2.13 9.93 -7.71
N GLU A 163 0.82 9.94 -7.93
CA GLU A 163 0.22 10.17 -9.23
C GLU A 163 -0.14 11.65 -9.38
N LEU A 164 0.63 12.33 -10.23
CA LEU A 164 0.22 13.53 -10.96
C LEU A 164 0.47 13.27 -12.45
#